data_AF-A0A832L2E4-F1
#
_entry.id   AF-A0A832L2E4-F1
#
_cell.length_a   1.000
_cell.length_b   1.000
_cell.length_c   1.000
_cell.angle_alpha   90.00
_cell.angle_beta   90.00
_cell.angle_gamma   90.00
#
_symmetry.space_group_name_H-M   'P 1'
#
loop_
_entity.id
_entity.type
_entity.pdbx_description
1 polymer ?
#
loop_
_entity_poly.entity_id
_entity_poly.type
_entity_poly.pdbx_seq_one_letter_code
_entity_poly.pdbx_strand_id
1 'polypeptide(L)'
;YLPQSGSTKGFAVYQTFPATSPQLLNQIFLMPRVRNVGYKIARPFNIATGESVSELTQDFIDFVMSADGQRVVGDSGYIAISDKTGYRSKMPAGRIVVAGSSSVTPVMEKLKEAYIAINPGATIEIQLSDSTTGINSVINGIADIGMASRALKDSELANLDPQVIAMDGIAVIVNNENPVHELTSAQVKDIFTGEITLWSEVLGR
;
A
#
# COMPACT_ATOMS: atom_id res chain seq x y z
N TYR A 1 -0.60 -20.98 -7.37
CA TYR A 1 -0.08 -22.23 -6.81
C TYR A 1 0.27 -21.98 -5.35
N LEU A 2 -0.66 -22.29 -4.45
CA LEU A 2 -0.43 -22.18 -3.01
C LEU A 2 0.42 -23.39 -2.58
N PRO A 3 1.49 -23.22 -1.78
CA PRO A 3 2.18 -24.36 -1.21
C PRO A 3 1.19 -25.12 -0.33
N GLN A 4 1.05 -26.42 -0.59
CA GLN A 4 0.24 -27.30 0.23
C GLN A 4 0.76 -27.33 1.67
N SER A 5 -0.19 -27.50 2.59
CA SER A 5 -0.01 -27.77 4.01
C SER A 5 1.21 -28.66 4.30
N GLY A 6 2.30 -28.03 4.72
CA GLY A 6 3.42 -28.68 5.39
C GLY A 6 3.36 -28.33 6.86
N SER A 7 2.88 -29.27 7.68
CA SER A 7 3.02 -29.21 9.13
C SER A 7 4.51 -29.19 9.49
N THR A 8 5.06 -28.00 9.67
CA THR A 8 6.34 -27.83 10.36
C THR A 8 6.06 -26.95 11.56
N LYS A 9 6.49 -27.45 12.72
CA LYS A 9 6.41 -26.85 14.05
C LYS A 9 6.37 -25.31 14.02
N GLY A 10 5.38 -24.74 14.72
CA GLY A 10 5.52 -23.42 15.31
C GLY A 10 4.60 -22.35 14.76
N PHE A 11 4.65 -22.02 13.46
CA PHE A 11 4.01 -20.80 12.97
C PHE A 11 3.31 -20.98 11.62
N ALA A 12 2.04 -20.59 11.58
CA ALA A 12 1.37 -20.23 10.34
C ALA A 12 0.80 -18.82 10.54
N VAL A 13 1.59 -17.80 10.17
CA VAL A 13 1.04 -16.51 9.78
C VAL A 13 0.59 -16.70 8.34
N TYR A 14 -0.72 -16.86 8.14
CA TYR A 14 -1.25 -17.37 6.88
C TYR A 14 -1.07 -16.40 5.71
N GLN A 15 -1.09 -15.10 5.97
CA GLN A 15 -0.84 -14.06 4.97
C GLN A 15 -0.91 -12.69 5.64
N THR A 16 -0.18 -11.72 5.11
CA THR A 16 -0.51 -10.30 5.28
C THR A 16 -1.50 -9.93 4.20
N PHE A 17 -2.71 -9.53 4.58
CA PHE A 17 -3.69 -8.97 3.65
C PHE A 17 -3.78 -7.46 3.88
N PRO A 18 -4.10 -6.67 2.83
CA PRO A 18 -4.60 -5.32 3.02
C PRO A 18 -5.77 -5.39 4.01
N ALA A 19 -5.59 -4.83 5.20
CA ALA A 19 -6.48 -4.98 6.36
C ALA A 19 -7.82 -4.27 6.19
N THR A 20 -8.15 -3.86 4.98
CA THR A 20 -9.03 -2.72 4.76
C THR A 20 -10.00 -2.95 3.58
N SER A 21 -10.02 -4.15 2.98
CA SER A 21 -11.19 -4.66 2.26
C SER A 21 -12.08 -5.50 3.19
N PRO A 22 -13.29 -5.01 3.57
CA PRO A 22 -14.25 -5.78 4.37
C PRO A 22 -14.67 -7.09 3.69
N GLN A 23 -14.68 -7.14 2.34
CA GLN A 23 -15.02 -8.37 1.63
C GLN A 23 -13.92 -9.43 1.78
N LEU A 24 -12.65 -9.04 1.74
CA LEU A 24 -11.51 -9.94 1.91
C LEU A 24 -11.39 -10.42 3.35
N LEU A 25 -11.57 -9.53 4.33
CA LEU A 25 -11.67 -9.89 5.74
C LEU A 25 -12.83 -10.86 6.00
N ASN A 26 -14.00 -10.64 5.38
CA ASN A 26 -15.12 -11.56 5.48
C ASN A 26 -14.84 -12.91 4.79
N GLN A 27 -14.17 -12.95 3.64
CA GLN A 27 -13.79 -14.21 2.98
C GLN A 27 -12.77 -15.01 3.81
N ILE A 28 -11.80 -14.35 4.43
CA ILE A 28 -10.87 -14.96 5.38
C ILE A 28 -11.62 -15.50 6.58
N PHE A 29 -12.57 -14.73 7.13
CA PHE A 29 -13.38 -15.13 8.28
C PHE A 29 -14.38 -16.26 7.97
N LEU A 30 -14.78 -16.42 6.70
CA LEU A 30 -15.58 -17.55 6.23
C LEU A 30 -14.77 -18.85 6.15
N MET A 31 -13.44 -18.82 6.25
CA MET A 31 -12.63 -20.03 6.42
C MET A 31 -12.80 -20.54 7.86
N PRO A 32 -13.27 -21.78 8.10
CA PRO A 32 -13.71 -22.24 9.42
C PRO A 32 -12.62 -22.39 10.50
N ARG A 33 -11.41 -21.84 10.31
CA ARG A 33 -10.25 -22.08 11.19
C ARG A 33 -9.29 -20.91 11.38
N VAL A 34 -9.65 -19.66 11.09
CA VAL A 34 -8.71 -18.52 11.23
C VAL A 34 -9.31 -17.30 11.95
N ARG A 35 -8.48 -16.58 12.71
CA ARG A 35 -8.84 -15.37 13.47
C ARG A 35 -7.75 -14.30 13.34
N ASN A 36 -8.17 -13.04 13.25
CA ASN A 36 -7.27 -11.87 13.38
C ASN A 36 -6.83 -11.71 14.83
N VAL A 37 -5.52 -11.81 15.07
CA VAL A 37 -4.89 -11.48 16.35
C VAL A 37 -4.41 -10.04 16.23
N GLY A 38 -5.20 -9.12 16.80
CA GLY A 38 -5.12 -7.69 16.57
C GLY A 38 -3.70 -7.16 16.44
N TYR A 39 -3.32 -6.82 15.21
CA TYR A 39 -2.05 -6.19 14.90
C TYR A 39 -2.28 -5.09 13.86
N LYS A 40 -1.79 -3.88 14.15
CA LYS A 40 -1.95 -2.69 13.30
C LYS A 40 -0.59 -2.23 12.78
N ILE A 41 0.08 -3.04 11.94
CA ILE A 41 1.07 -2.44 11.04
C ILE A 41 0.29 -1.85 9.87
N ALA A 42 0.60 -0.61 9.52
CA ALA A 42 0.30 -0.11 8.19
C ALA A 42 1.61 0.37 7.58
N ARG A 43 1.81 0.08 6.29
CA ARG A 43 2.95 0.65 5.55
C ARG A 43 2.44 1.81 4.70
N PRO A 44 3.23 2.88 4.56
CA PRO A 44 2.84 3.99 3.71
C PRO A 44 2.97 3.59 2.24
N PHE A 45 1.97 3.95 1.47
CA PHE A 45 2.09 4.04 0.01
C PHE A 45 2.44 5.48 -0.32
N ASN A 46 3.66 5.66 -0.81
CA ASN A 46 4.20 6.94 -1.22
C ASN A 46 4.19 7.06 -2.73
N ILE A 47 3.95 8.28 -3.19
CA ILE A 47 4.41 8.75 -4.50
C ILE A 47 5.61 9.68 -4.28
N ALA A 48 6.44 9.83 -5.30
CA ALA A 48 7.54 10.79 -5.29
C ALA A 48 7.72 11.42 -6.66
N THR A 49 8.05 12.70 -6.69
CA THR A 49 8.34 13.46 -7.91
C THR A 49 9.67 14.18 -7.79
N GLY A 50 10.23 14.60 -8.92
CA GLY A 50 11.34 15.57 -8.92
C GLY A 50 10.91 16.95 -8.42
N GLU A 51 11.87 17.87 -8.29
CA GLU A 51 11.65 19.23 -7.76
C GLU A 51 10.67 20.07 -8.59
N SER A 52 10.56 19.79 -9.89
CA SER A 52 9.60 20.45 -10.77
C SER A 52 8.79 19.41 -11.52
N VAL A 53 7.49 19.67 -11.64
CA VAL A 53 6.54 18.76 -12.27
C VAL A 53 5.68 19.52 -13.27
N SER A 54 5.15 18.79 -14.27
CA SER A 54 4.22 19.38 -15.23
C SER A 54 2.91 19.79 -14.57
N GLU A 55 2.14 20.68 -15.20
CA GLU A 55 0.80 21.05 -14.72
C GLU A 55 -0.12 19.83 -14.59
N LEU A 56 -0.06 18.90 -15.55
CA LEU A 56 -0.83 17.65 -15.51
C LEU A 56 -0.41 16.76 -14.34
N THR A 57 0.90 16.63 -14.10
CA THR A 57 1.43 15.84 -12.97
C THR A 57 0.94 16.43 -11.64
N GLN A 58 1.05 17.74 -11.46
CA GLN A 58 0.61 18.41 -10.24
C GLN A 58 -0.91 18.29 -10.05
N ASP A 59 -1.70 18.51 -11.10
CA ASP A 59 -3.16 18.40 -11.03
C ASP A 59 -3.63 16.96 -10.72
N PHE A 60 -2.92 15.94 -11.22
CA PHE A 60 -3.16 14.56 -10.83
C PHE A 60 -2.82 14.30 -9.36
N ILE A 61 -1.70 14.82 -8.85
CA ILE A 61 -1.35 14.73 -7.43
C ILE A 61 -2.41 15.43 -6.56
N ASP A 62 -2.86 16.61 -6.97
CA ASP A 62 -3.92 17.36 -6.29
C ASP A 62 -5.22 16.55 -6.25
N PHE A 63 -5.58 15.86 -7.34
CA PHE A 63 -6.71 14.93 -7.36
C PHE A 63 -6.51 13.77 -6.38
N VAL A 64 -5.38 13.07 -6.44
CA VAL A 64 -5.07 11.93 -5.54
C VAL A 64 -5.18 12.34 -4.08
N MET A 65 -4.75 13.57 -3.79
CA MET A 65 -4.76 14.14 -2.46
C MET A 65 -6.10 14.71 -2.02
N SER A 66 -6.97 15.11 -2.95
CA SER A 66 -8.29 15.67 -2.66
C SER A 66 -9.24 14.72 -1.91
N ALA A 67 -10.36 15.25 -1.40
CA ALA A 67 -11.43 14.43 -0.86
C ALA A 67 -11.95 13.37 -1.85
N ASP A 68 -11.95 13.68 -3.15
CA ASP A 68 -12.43 12.77 -4.19
C ASP A 68 -11.46 11.61 -4.43
N GLY A 69 -10.16 11.90 -4.54
CA GLY A 69 -9.12 10.87 -4.63
C GLY A 69 -9.04 10.02 -3.37
N GLN A 70 -9.12 10.63 -2.19
CA GLN A 70 -9.09 9.91 -0.91
C GLN A 70 -10.32 9.03 -0.69
N ARG A 71 -11.48 9.39 -1.23
CA ARG A 71 -12.64 8.50 -1.30
C ARG A 71 -12.38 7.28 -2.16
N VAL A 72 -11.73 7.45 -3.33
CA VAL A 72 -11.30 6.32 -4.17
C VAL A 72 -10.32 5.40 -3.43
N VAL A 73 -9.39 5.96 -2.67
CA VAL A 73 -8.46 5.19 -1.80
C VAL A 73 -9.24 4.34 -0.79
N GLY A 74 -10.19 4.95 -0.08
CA GLY A 74 -11.04 4.26 0.90
C GLY A 74 -11.91 3.16 0.27
N ASP A 75 -12.59 3.47 -0.84
CA ASP A 75 -13.44 2.53 -1.57
C ASP A 75 -12.63 1.36 -2.17
N SER A 76 -11.36 1.59 -2.47
CA SER A 76 -10.39 0.56 -2.91
C SER A 76 -9.88 -0.31 -1.75
N GLY A 77 -10.33 -0.04 -0.53
CA GLY A 77 -9.98 -0.81 0.65
C GLY A 77 -8.58 -0.50 1.15
N TYR A 78 -8.15 0.76 1.10
CA TYR A 78 -6.94 1.27 1.75
C TYR A 78 -7.31 2.34 2.79
N ILE A 79 -6.42 2.63 3.72
CA ILE A 79 -6.65 3.65 4.74
C ILE A 79 -6.32 5.01 4.12
N ALA A 80 -7.33 5.85 3.94
CA ALA A 80 -7.19 7.23 3.48
C ALA A 80 -6.50 8.12 4.54
N ILE A 81 -5.85 9.20 4.12
CA ILE A 81 -5.00 10.04 4.98
C ILE A 81 -5.67 11.32 5.55
N SER A 82 -6.97 11.56 5.31
CA SER A 82 -7.81 12.69 5.84
C SER A 82 -7.23 14.12 5.63
N ASP A 83 -7.84 15.20 6.12
CA ASP A 83 -8.97 15.93 5.54
C ASP A 83 -8.47 16.90 4.45
N LYS A 84 -8.96 16.75 3.20
CA LYS A 84 -8.61 17.66 2.10
C LYS A 84 -9.86 18.19 1.42
N THR A 85 -9.73 19.30 0.72
CA THR A 85 -10.83 19.92 -0.03
C THR A 85 -11.22 19.06 -1.24
N GLY A 86 -12.44 19.25 -1.76
CA GLY A 86 -12.88 18.62 -3.00
C GLY A 86 -12.00 19.03 -4.19
N TYR A 87 -11.88 18.14 -5.18
CA TYR A 87 -11.08 18.38 -6.37
C TYR A 87 -11.83 19.28 -7.36
N ARG A 88 -11.10 20.20 -7.99
CA ARG A 88 -11.60 21.04 -9.09
C ARG A 88 -10.62 20.95 -10.25
N SER A 89 -11.03 20.25 -11.29
CA SER A 89 -10.25 20.06 -12.50
C SER A 89 -10.03 21.39 -13.24
N LYS A 90 -8.80 21.57 -13.74
CA LYS A 90 -8.43 22.59 -14.74
C LYS A 90 -8.47 22.07 -16.18
N MET A 91 -8.93 20.84 -16.37
CA MET A 91 -8.94 20.09 -17.63
C MET A 91 -7.57 20.02 -18.33
N PRO A 92 -6.46 19.73 -17.60
CA PRO A 92 -5.17 19.58 -18.25
C PRO A 92 -5.17 18.41 -19.22
N ALA A 93 -4.36 18.52 -20.27
CA ALA A 93 -4.16 17.48 -21.27
C ALA A 93 -2.68 17.13 -21.40
N GLY A 94 -2.40 15.93 -21.89
CA GLY A 94 -1.03 15.45 -22.08
C GLY A 94 -0.85 14.02 -21.60
N ARG A 95 0.40 13.63 -21.39
CA ARG A 95 0.78 12.29 -20.94
C ARG A 95 1.73 12.37 -19.75
N ILE A 96 1.46 11.56 -18.73
CA ILE A 96 2.40 11.30 -17.63
C ILE A 96 2.67 9.80 -17.49
N VAL A 97 3.87 9.46 -17.04
CA VAL A 97 4.33 8.11 -16.73
C VAL A 97 4.47 7.96 -15.21
N VAL A 98 3.82 6.95 -14.66
CA VAL A 98 3.87 6.59 -13.24
C VAL A 98 4.54 5.23 -13.13
N ALA A 99 5.65 5.12 -12.41
CA ALA A 99 6.43 3.89 -12.33
C ALA A 99 6.67 3.44 -10.89
N GLY A 100 6.68 2.13 -10.63
CA GLY A 100 7.19 1.59 -9.36
C GLY A 100 6.35 0.48 -8.76
N SER A 101 6.23 0.52 -7.43
CA SER A 101 5.76 -0.60 -6.60
C SER A 101 4.47 -1.24 -7.10
N SER A 102 4.56 -2.53 -7.42
CA SER A 102 3.42 -3.42 -7.70
C SER A 102 2.37 -3.46 -6.60
N SER A 103 2.73 -3.15 -5.35
CA SER A 103 1.77 -3.06 -4.24
C SER A 103 0.92 -1.79 -4.31
N VAL A 104 1.44 -0.70 -4.88
CA VAL A 104 0.74 0.59 -5.01
C VAL A 104 -0.09 0.64 -6.30
N THR A 105 0.28 -0.13 -7.32
CA THR A 105 -0.40 -0.16 -8.62
C THR A 105 -1.92 -0.33 -8.52
N PRO A 106 -2.50 -1.23 -7.70
CA PRO A 106 -3.96 -1.41 -7.69
C PRO A 106 -4.73 -0.16 -7.29
N VAL A 107 -4.29 0.58 -6.26
CA VAL A 107 -4.93 1.85 -5.88
C VAL A 107 -4.65 2.95 -6.90
N MET A 108 -3.45 2.97 -7.48
CA MET A 108 -3.08 3.96 -8.51
C MET A 108 -3.90 3.79 -9.79
N GLU A 109 -4.21 2.55 -10.19
CA GLU A 109 -5.11 2.26 -11.32
C GLU A 109 -6.52 2.82 -11.06
N LYS A 110 -7.06 2.68 -9.84
CA LYS A 110 -8.37 3.26 -9.49
C LYS A 110 -8.36 4.77 -9.43
N LEU A 111 -7.29 5.36 -8.91
CA LEU A 111 -7.09 6.80 -8.93
C LEU A 111 -7.00 7.33 -10.37
N LYS A 112 -6.26 6.64 -11.24
CA LYS A 112 -6.19 6.95 -12.68
C LYS A 112 -7.56 6.90 -13.34
N GLU A 113 -8.31 5.81 -13.16
CA GLU A 113 -9.65 5.63 -13.73
C GLU A 113 -10.57 6.81 -13.35
N ALA A 114 -10.60 7.16 -12.06
CA ALA A 114 -11.43 8.26 -11.54
C ALA A 114 -10.98 9.63 -12.05
N TYR A 115 -9.66 9.86 -12.16
CA TYR A 115 -9.12 11.12 -12.67
C TYR A 115 -9.42 11.33 -14.15
N ILE A 116 -9.22 10.31 -15.00
CA ILE A 116 -9.43 10.39 -16.45
C ILE A 116 -10.93 10.59 -16.77
N ALA A 117 -11.83 10.06 -15.94
CA ALA A 117 -13.26 10.31 -16.09
C ALA A 117 -13.62 11.81 -15.97
N ILE A 118 -12.83 12.57 -15.21
CA ILE A 118 -12.98 14.03 -15.07
C ILE A 118 -12.13 14.76 -16.13
N ASN A 119 -10.94 14.23 -16.43
CA ASN A 119 -9.94 14.83 -17.31
C ASN A 119 -9.65 13.95 -18.54
N PRO A 120 -10.56 13.88 -19.53
CA PRO A 120 -10.41 12.98 -20.67
C PRO A 120 -9.24 13.33 -21.62
N GLY A 121 -8.67 14.53 -21.49
CA GLY A 121 -7.47 14.94 -22.24
C GLY A 121 -6.15 14.41 -21.64
N ALA A 122 -6.20 13.84 -20.44
CA ALA A 122 -5.04 13.27 -19.77
C ALA A 122 -4.84 11.79 -20.14
N THR A 123 -3.58 11.42 -20.34
CA THR A 123 -3.14 10.03 -20.46
C THR A 123 -2.19 9.70 -19.32
N ILE A 124 -2.48 8.66 -18.55
CA ILE A 124 -1.63 8.21 -17.44
C ILE A 124 -1.19 6.78 -17.74
N GLU A 125 0.10 6.58 -17.93
CA GLU A 125 0.70 5.27 -18.19
C GLU A 125 1.32 4.75 -16.90
N ILE A 126 0.91 3.55 -16.45
CA ILE A 126 1.43 2.94 -15.22
C ILE A 126 2.39 1.80 -15.57
N GLN A 127 3.64 1.94 -15.14
CA GLN A 127 4.72 0.98 -15.34
C GLN A 127 5.04 0.27 -14.02
N LEU A 128 4.54 -0.96 -13.89
CA LEU A 128 4.72 -1.77 -12.69
C LEU A 128 6.16 -2.33 -12.61
N SER A 129 6.78 -2.15 -11.46
CA SER A 129 8.09 -2.70 -11.08
C SER A 129 8.18 -2.81 -9.54
N ASP A 130 9.37 -2.63 -8.96
CA ASP A 130 9.58 -2.51 -7.51
C ASP A 130 9.71 -1.03 -7.08
N SER A 131 9.69 -0.78 -5.76
CA SER A 131 9.79 0.59 -5.22
C SER A 131 11.11 1.28 -5.56
N THR A 132 12.22 0.56 -5.56
CA THR A 132 13.54 1.15 -5.83
C THR A 132 13.68 1.50 -7.30
N THR A 133 13.24 0.61 -8.19
CA THR A 133 13.22 0.85 -9.64
C THR A 133 12.35 2.05 -9.99
N GLY A 134 11.12 2.13 -9.46
CA GLY A 134 10.22 3.26 -9.71
C GLY A 134 10.77 4.61 -9.24
N ILE A 135 11.36 4.65 -8.04
CA ILE A 135 12.00 5.86 -7.51
C ILE A 135 13.19 6.28 -8.37
N ASN A 136 14.04 5.32 -8.78
CA ASN A 136 15.16 5.61 -9.68
C ASN A 136 14.69 6.06 -11.08
N SER A 137 13.53 5.60 -11.56
CA SER A 137 12.96 6.09 -12.82
C SER A 137 12.64 7.58 -12.76
N VAL A 138 12.21 8.12 -11.62
CA VAL A 138 12.02 9.56 -11.46
C VAL A 138 13.35 10.30 -11.42
N ILE A 139 14.29 9.82 -10.61
CA ILE A 139 15.64 10.43 -10.48
C ILE A 139 16.33 10.53 -11.85
N ASN A 140 16.16 9.52 -12.70
CA ASN A 140 16.76 9.47 -14.04
C ASN A 140 15.91 10.15 -15.12
N GLY A 141 14.78 10.79 -14.77
CA GLY A 141 13.90 11.48 -15.72
C GLY A 141 13.14 10.56 -16.69
N ILE A 142 12.98 9.29 -16.35
CA ILE A 142 12.25 8.28 -17.15
C ILE A 142 10.75 8.31 -16.83
N ALA A 143 10.38 8.57 -15.57
CA ALA A 143 9.01 8.65 -15.10
C ALA A 143 8.73 9.99 -14.41
N ASP A 144 7.49 10.47 -14.52
CA ASP A 144 7.04 11.70 -13.86
C ASP A 144 6.74 11.49 -12.37
N ILE A 145 6.22 10.30 -12.04
CA ILE A 145 5.84 9.91 -10.66
C ILE A 145 6.40 8.53 -10.34
N GLY A 146 7.05 8.40 -9.19
CA GLY A 146 7.58 7.16 -8.64
C GLY A 146 6.68 6.64 -7.54
N MET A 147 6.39 5.34 -7.50
CA MET A 147 5.57 4.69 -6.47
C MET A 147 6.41 3.82 -5.54
N ALA A 148 6.25 4.01 -4.23
CA ALA A 148 6.92 3.20 -3.21
C ALA A 148 5.96 2.72 -2.13
N SER A 149 5.97 1.43 -1.82
CA SER A 149 5.19 0.83 -0.72
C SER A 149 5.97 0.78 0.60
N ARG A 150 6.78 1.81 0.82
CA ARG A 150 7.66 2.03 1.97
C ARG A 150 7.97 3.52 2.06
N ALA A 151 8.51 3.95 3.21
CA ALA A 151 9.19 5.25 3.28
C ALA A 151 10.35 5.30 2.27
N LEU A 152 10.58 6.49 1.70
CA LEU A 152 11.78 6.74 0.91
C LEU A 152 13.01 6.75 1.83
N LYS A 153 14.16 6.37 1.27
CA LYS A 153 15.46 6.40 1.95
C LYS A 153 15.98 7.83 1.97
N ASP A 154 16.79 8.18 2.96
CA ASP A 154 17.42 9.52 3.05
C ASP A 154 18.20 9.91 1.78
N SER A 155 18.85 8.94 1.12
CA SER A 155 19.54 9.16 -0.16
C SER A 155 18.60 9.48 -1.32
N GLU A 156 17.35 9.00 -1.28
CA GLU A 156 16.31 9.25 -2.30
C GLU A 156 15.66 10.62 -2.08
N LEU A 157 15.50 11.05 -0.83
CA LEU A 157 14.89 12.34 -0.44
C LEU A 157 15.68 13.56 -0.91
N ALA A 158 16.99 13.41 -1.14
CA ALA A 158 17.83 14.52 -1.57
C ALA A 158 17.41 15.14 -2.92
N ASN A 159 16.67 14.40 -3.75
CA ASN A 159 16.29 14.83 -5.10
C ASN A 159 14.76 14.75 -5.35
N LEU A 160 13.98 14.35 -4.35
CA LEU A 160 12.58 13.98 -4.52
C LEU A 160 11.71 14.52 -3.41
N ASP A 161 10.48 14.90 -3.76
CA ASP A 161 9.42 15.24 -2.81
C ASP A 161 8.48 14.03 -2.62
N PRO A 162 8.56 13.29 -1.51
CA PRO A 162 7.65 12.19 -1.23
C PRO A 162 6.32 12.68 -0.67
N GLN A 163 5.25 12.03 -1.10
CA GLN A 163 3.93 12.22 -0.52
C GLN A 163 3.28 10.87 -0.22
N VAL A 164 2.87 10.68 1.04
CA VAL A 164 2.01 9.54 1.39
C VAL A 164 0.66 9.76 0.74
N ILE A 165 0.12 8.76 0.04
CA ILE A 165 -1.20 8.82 -0.62
C ILE A 165 -2.23 7.90 0.02
N ALA A 166 -1.76 6.84 0.69
CA ALA A 166 -2.58 5.86 1.38
C ALA A 166 -1.74 5.11 2.42
N MET A 167 -2.42 4.50 3.39
CA MET A 167 -1.82 3.53 4.29
C MET A 167 -2.37 2.13 3.97
N ASP A 168 -1.47 1.18 3.74
CA ASP A 168 -1.79 -0.23 3.49
C ASP A 168 -1.70 -0.98 4.82
N GLY A 169 -2.87 -1.22 5.43
CA GLY A 169 -2.96 -1.96 6.69
C GLY A 169 -2.59 -3.43 6.47
N ILE A 170 -1.89 -4.04 7.42
CA ILE A 170 -1.50 -5.44 7.39
C ILE A 170 -2.18 -6.15 8.55
N ALA A 171 -3.04 -7.12 8.24
CA ALA A 171 -3.61 -8.02 9.24
C ALA A 171 -2.72 -9.23 9.44
N VAL A 172 -2.50 -9.62 10.70
CA VAL A 172 -1.84 -10.89 11.07
C VAL A 172 -2.92 -11.88 11.48
N ILE A 173 -2.93 -13.02 10.80
CA ILE A 173 -3.98 -14.05 10.98
C ILE A 173 -3.33 -15.33 11.50
N VAL A 174 -3.93 -15.88 12.55
CA VAL A 174 -3.55 -17.16 13.15
C VAL A 174 -4.70 -18.16 13.06
N ASN A 175 -4.40 -19.43 13.29
CA ASN A 175 -5.41 -20.47 13.40
C ASN A 175 -6.33 -20.21 14.61
N ASN A 176 -7.61 -20.58 14.51
CA ASN A 176 -8.61 -20.46 15.59
C ASN A 176 -8.22 -21.21 16.87
N GLU A 177 -7.51 -22.33 16.75
CA GLU A 177 -7.03 -23.13 17.87
C GLU A 177 -5.79 -22.51 18.55
N ASN A 178 -5.25 -21.43 17.99
CA ASN A 178 -4.11 -20.73 18.57
C ASN A 178 -4.54 -19.92 19.81
N PRO A 179 -3.92 -20.16 20.98
CA PRO A 179 -4.25 -19.45 22.21
C PRO A 179 -3.82 -17.97 22.23
N VAL A 180 -3.07 -17.50 21.23
CA VAL A 180 -2.73 -16.08 21.10
C VAL A 180 -3.95 -15.27 20.66
N HIS A 181 -4.19 -14.16 21.36
CA HIS A 181 -5.30 -13.23 21.10
C HIS A 181 -4.83 -11.86 20.61
N GLU A 182 -3.59 -11.49 20.91
CA GLU A 182 -2.95 -10.25 20.51
C GLU A 182 -1.44 -10.48 20.31
N LEU A 183 -0.83 -9.69 19.45
CA LEU A 183 0.61 -9.69 19.23
C LEU A 183 1.13 -8.26 19.29
N THR A 184 2.24 -8.06 20.00
CA THR A 184 2.98 -6.80 19.97
C THR A 184 3.82 -6.68 18.69
N SER A 185 4.25 -5.47 18.35
CA SER A 185 5.07 -5.25 17.15
C SER A 185 6.44 -5.91 17.21
N ALA A 186 7.03 -6.00 18.40
CA ALA A 186 8.24 -6.76 18.62
C ALA A 186 7.99 -8.25 18.32
N GLN A 187 6.96 -8.84 18.91
CA GLN A 187 6.65 -10.26 18.69
C GLN A 187 6.35 -10.58 17.22
N VAL A 188 5.61 -9.72 16.50
CA VAL A 188 5.39 -9.95 15.06
C VAL A 188 6.70 -9.88 14.30
N LYS A 189 7.52 -8.85 14.54
CA LYS A 189 8.84 -8.74 13.91
C LYS A 189 9.66 -10.00 14.16
N ASP A 190 9.78 -10.41 15.42
CA ASP A 190 10.61 -11.52 15.85
C ASP A 190 10.11 -12.87 15.28
N ILE A 191 8.79 -13.03 15.12
CA ILE A 191 8.19 -14.18 14.40
C ILE A 191 8.59 -14.19 12.92
N PHE A 192 8.51 -13.03 12.25
CA PHE A 192 8.82 -12.92 10.81
C PHE A 192 10.32 -12.98 10.51
N THR A 193 11.19 -12.58 11.44
CA THR A 193 12.64 -12.73 11.33
C THR A 193 13.15 -14.10 11.78
N GLY A 194 12.29 -14.91 12.40
CA GLY A 194 12.62 -16.24 12.92
C GLY A 194 13.35 -16.21 14.26
N GLU A 195 13.36 -15.08 14.97
CA GLU A 195 13.85 -14.96 16.35
C GLU A 195 12.90 -15.66 17.33
N ILE A 196 11.58 -15.59 17.10
CA ILE A 196 10.57 -16.39 17.79
C ILE A 196 10.13 -17.52 16.85
N THR A 197 10.25 -18.77 17.31
CA THR A 197 9.93 -19.96 16.50
C THR A 197 8.83 -20.86 17.09
N LEU A 198 8.38 -20.57 18.31
CA LEU A 198 7.27 -21.22 18.99
C LEU A 198 6.28 -20.22 19.63
N TRP A 199 4.98 -20.57 19.64
CA TRP A 199 3.94 -19.79 20.34
C TRP A 199 4.15 -19.71 21.86
N SER A 200 4.84 -20.68 22.46
CA SER A 200 5.25 -20.66 23.88
C SER A 200 6.09 -19.43 24.22
N GLU A 201 6.97 -19.02 23.31
CA GLU A 201 7.85 -17.86 23.48
C GLU A 201 7.06 -16.55 23.46
N VAL A 202 5.97 -16.50 22.67
CA VAL A 202 5.02 -15.38 22.66
C VAL A 202 4.22 -15.32 23.97
N LEU A 203 3.82 -16.48 24.50
CA LEU A 203 2.98 -16.62 25.69
C LEU A 203 3.77 -16.60 27.00
N GLY A 204 5.10 -16.55 26.93
CA GLY A 204 6.00 -16.55 28.10
C GLY A 204 5.94 -17.82 28.94
N ARG A 205 5.61 -18.98 28.35
CA ARG A 205 5.41 -20.26 29.06
C ARG A 205 5.79 -21.47 28.22
#